data_AF-Q4BZB9-F1
#
_entry.id   AF-Q4BZB9-F1
#
_cell.length_a   1.000
_cell.length_b   1.000
_cell.length_c   1.000
_cell.angle_alpha   90.00
_cell.angle_beta   90.00
_cell.angle_gamma   90.00
#
_symmetry.space_group_name_H-M   'P 1'
#
loop_
_entity.id
_entity.type
_entity.pdbx_description
1 polymer ?
#
loop_
_entity_poly.entity_id
_entity_poly.type
_entity_poly.pdbx_seq_one_letter_code
_entity_poly.pdbx_strand_id
1 'polypeptide(L)'
;MEKEYEGKGFTIIEMQKGETITTERFSEFKNSFDYYKKTKAFEDEVKSIVDNYNPSNVNSNNNLLQASIWTEGKTDIKHLKAALRWLKEKGETYNVEVDFHEYRDPCSSQLLEMCKQFCKNKQDIPIIAIFDRDEPNIMKNIHDDSQGFKDWENGVYSFALPIPKHRENKEICIEHYYRDSEIQTIDNDKRRLFLSDEFHPKSGKHLSNPQLNTTDNKFKSNQLKIIDNKVFDSENNNVALSKDAFATYIYDKEKGFNDFDFSAFKEVFEIIKKILNCHYQRFR
;
A
#
# COMPACT_ATOMS: atom_id res chain seq x y z
N MET A 1 -16.88 29.95 -9.15
CA MET A 1 -15.61 29.95 -8.37
C MET A 1 -15.39 31.29 -7.69
N GLU A 2 -14.62 32.26 -8.22
CA GLU A 2 -14.45 33.56 -7.53
C GLU A 2 -15.77 34.32 -7.32
N LYS A 3 -16.63 34.37 -8.35
CA LYS A 3 -17.98 34.97 -8.25
C LYS A 3 -18.96 34.24 -7.33
N GLU A 4 -18.71 32.99 -6.96
CA GLU A 4 -19.62 32.19 -6.11
C GLU A 4 -19.17 32.14 -4.65
N TYR A 5 -17.90 32.40 -4.36
CA TYR A 5 -17.30 32.26 -3.03
C TYR A 5 -16.69 33.56 -2.50
N GLU A 6 -17.12 34.72 -3.02
CA GLU A 6 -16.72 36.04 -2.51
C GLU A 6 -16.89 36.12 -0.97
N GLY A 7 -15.77 36.29 -0.26
CA GLY A 7 -15.74 36.57 1.18
C GLY A 7 -15.29 35.44 2.10
N LYS A 8 -15.12 34.20 1.61
CA LYS A 8 -14.45 33.13 2.38
C LYS A 8 -13.23 32.66 1.60
N GLY A 9 -12.03 32.87 2.16
CA GLY A 9 -10.80 32.38 1.55
C GLY A 9 -10.92 30.88 1.29
N PHE A 10 -10.99 30.49 0.02
CA PHE A 10 -11.03 29.10 -0.40
C PHE A 10 -9.69 28.73 -1.03
N THR A 11 -9.26 27.50 -0.76
CA THR A 11 -8.00 26.95 -1.30
C THR A 11 -8.37 25.84 -2.26
N ILE A 12 -7.92 25.94 -3.50
CA ILE A 12 -8.09 24.86 -4.48
C ILE A 12 -6.87 23.95 -4.38
N ILE A 13 -7.09 22.66 -4.18
CA ILE A 13 -6.03 21.67 -4.06
C ILE A 13 -6.15 20.69 -5.23
N GLU A 14 -5.05 20.50 -5.96
CA GLU A 14 -4.94 19.47 -6.98
C GLU A 14 -4.88 18.10 -6.28
N MET A 15 -6.00 17.36 -6.29
CA MET A 15 -6.12 16.06 -5.60
C MET A 15 -4.99 15.08 -5.95
N GLN A 16 -4.49 15.17 -7.17
CA GLN A 16 -3.42 14.35 -7.69
C GLN A 16 -2.07 14.54 -6.98
N LYS A 17 -1.78 15.75 -6.48
CA LYS A 17 -0.48 16.12 -5.88
C LYS A 17 -0.58 16.65 -4.45
N GLY A 18 -1.79 16.96 -3.99
CA GLY A 18 -2.00 17.67 -2.73
C GLY A 18 -1.50 19.12 -2.76
N GLU A 19 -1.16 19.65 -3.94
CA GLU A 19 -0.63 20.99 -4.11
C GLU A 19 -1.77 22.01 -4.22
N THR A 20 -1.60 23.16 -3.57
CA THR A 20 -2.50 24.30 -3.78
C THR A 20 -2.32 24.84 -5.20
N ILE A 21 -3.41 24.93 -5.95
CA ILE A 21 -3.45 25.51 -7.30
C ILE A 21 -4.30 26.78 -7.33
N THR A 22 -4.09 27.60 -8.35
CA THR A 22 -4.84 28.84 -8.54
C THR A 22 -6.18 28.60 -9.23
N THR A 23 -7.07 29.59 -9.13
CA THR A 23 -8.37 29.61 -9.81
C THR A 23 -8.21 29.57 -11.33
N GLU A 24 -7.19 30.22 -11.88
CA GLU A 24 -6.88 30.21 -13.32
C GLU A 24 -6.45 28.81 -13.78
N ARG A 25 -5.50 28.17 -13.07
CA ARG A 25 -5.01 26.84 -13.42
C ARG A 25 -6.12 25.79 -13.38
N PHE A 26 -7.03 25.90 -12.42
CA PHE A 26 -8.22 25.04 -12.37
C PHE A 26 -9.17 25.29 -13.55
N SER A 27 -9.41 26.55 -13.91
CA SER A 27 -10.26 26.92 -15.04
C SER A 27 -9.69 26.43 -16.37
N GLU A 28 -8.38 26.57 -16.57
CA GLU A 28 -7.68 26.07 -17.76
C GLU A 28 -7.77 24.55 -17.87
N PHE A 29 -7.54 23.82 -16.78
CA PHE A 29 -7.69 22.36 -16.75
C PHE A 29 -9.13 21.94 -17.05
N LYS A 30 -10.12 22.61 -16.45
CA LYS A 30 -11.53 22.31 -16.72
C LYS A 30 -11.86 22.52 -18.20
N ASN A 31 -11.41 23.63 -18.77
CA ASN A 31 -11.65 23.93 -20.18
C ASN A 31 -10.99 22.91 -21.09
N SER A 32 -9.72 22.54 -20.85
CA SER A 32 -9.02 21.54 -21.65
C SER A 32 -9.65 20.16 -21.53
N PHE A 33 -10.13 19.78 -20.34
CA PHE A 33 -10.86 18.55 -20.12
C PHE A 33 -12.24 18.53 -20.81
N ASP A 34 -12.97 19.65 -20.78
CA ASP A 34 -14.25 19.77 -21.50
C ASP A 34 -14.06 19.74 -23.02
N TYR A 35 -12.92 20.21 -23.52
CA TYR A 35 -12.52 19.99 -24.93
C TYR A 35 -12.19 18.52 -25.19
N TYR A 36 -11.40 17.89 -24.31
CA TYR A 36 -11.05 16.47 -24.42
C TYR A 36 -12.29 15.57 -24.48
N LYS A 37 -13.30 15.81 -23.64
CA LYS A 37 -14.58 15.08 -23.65
C LYS A 37 -15.31 15.09 -24.99
N LYS A 38 -15.10 16.14 -25.79
CA LYS A 38 -15.73 16.29 -27.12
C LYS A 38 -14.92 15.64 -28.23
N THR A 39 -13.79 15.02 -27.90
CA THR A 39 -12.94 14.34 -28.88
C THR A 39 -13.39 12.89 -29.07
N LYS A 40 -13.19 12.40 -30.29
CA LYS A 40 -13.44 11.00 -30.66
C LYS A 40 -12.58 10.02 -29.85
N ALA A 41 -11.38 10.44 -29.44
CA ALA A 41 -10.50 9.63 -28.59
C ALA A 41 -11.13 9.34 -27.22
N PHE A 42 -11.79 10.33 -26.60
CA PHE A 42 -12.51 10.13 -25.35
C PHE A 42 -13.76 9.25 -25.54
N GLU A 43 -14.50 9.43 -26.63
CA GLU A 43 -15.64 8.57 -26.95
C GLU A 43 -15.22 7.11 -27.16
N ASP A 44 -14.13 6.87 -27.87
CA ASP A 44 -13.57 5.53 -28.10
C ASP A 44 -13.03 4.92 -26.79
N GLU A 45 -12.43 5.71 -25.90
CA GLU A 45 -11.98 5.30 -24.56
C GLU A 45 -13.17 4.89 -23.67
N VAL A 46 -14.19 5.74 -23.57
CA VAL A 46 -15.43 5.45 -22.84
C VAL A 46 -16.12 4.21 -23.41
N LYS A 47 -16.16 4.08 -24.73
CA LYS A 47 -16.74 2.91 -25.40
C LYS A 47 -15.95 1.64 -25.07
N SER A 48 -14.62 1.70 -25.05
CA SER A 48 -13.80 0.56 -24.63
C SER A 48 -14.03 0.16 -23.17
N ILE A 49 -14.25 1.13 -22.27
CA ILE A 49 -14.59 0.88 -20.87
C ILE A 49 -15.97 0.22 -20.76
N VAL A 50 -16.96 0.72 -21.51
CA VAL A 50 -18.33 0.17 -21.53
C VAL A 50 -18.36 -1.22 -22.17
N ASP A 51 -17.63 -1.44 -23.26
CA ASP A 51 -17.57 -2.74 -23.95
C ASP A 51 -16.81 -3.80 -23.12
N ASN A 52 -15.85 -3.38 -22.29
CA ASN A 52 -15.20 -4.24 -21.30
C ASN A 52 -16.02 -4.39 -20.00
N TYR A 53 -17.03 -3.55 -19.79
CA TYR A 53 -17.95 -3.67 -18.66
C TYR A 53 -18.98 -4.76 -18.99
N ASN A 54 -18.74 -5.96 -18.47
CA ASN A 54 -19.58 -7.13 -18.69
C ASN A 54 -20.55 -7.28 -17.51
N PRO A 55 -21.81 -6.78 -17.58
CA PRO A 55 -22.77 -6.86 -16.48
C PRO A 55 -23.17 -8.30 -16.13
N SER A 56 -22.83 -9.27 -16.99
CA SER A 56 -23.10 -10.70 -16.79
C SER A 56 -22.13 -11.41 -15.83
N ASN A 57 -21.08 -10.74 -15.32
CA ASN A 57 -20.22 -11.26 -14.24
C ASN A 57 -20.60 -10.73 -12.85
N VAL A 58 -21.57 -9.82 -12.75
CA VAL A 58 -22.19 -9.48 -11.47
C VAL A 58 -23.20 -10.57 -11.17
N ASN A 59 -22.74 -11.67 -10.57
CA ASN A 59 -23.61 -12.56 -9.82
C ASN A 59 -24.36 -11.71 -8.79
N SER A 60 -25.59 -11.33 -9.10
CA SER A 60 -26.50 -10.54 -8.24
C SER A 60 -26.95 -11.29 -6.96
N ASN A 61 -26.16 -12.28 -6.52
CA ASN A 61 -26.34 -13.07 -5.31
C ASN A 61 -25.13 -13.01 -4.35
N ASN A 62 -24.07 -12.26 -4.68
CA ASN A 62 -22.94 -12.09 -3.78
C ASN A 62 -23.04 -10.72 -3.09
N ASN A 63 -23.49 -10.70 -1.82
CA ASN A 63 -23.37 -9.54 -0.92
C ASN A 63 -21.88 -9.28 -0.58
N LEU A 64 -21.06 -8.96 -1.58
CA LEU A 64 -19.66 -8.58 -1.36
C LEU A 64 -19.62 -7.14 -0.88
N LEU A 65 -18.90 -6.93 0.21
CA LEU A 65 -18.64 -5.59 0.71
C LEU A 65 -17.48 -5.01 -0.10
N GLN A 66 -17.70 -3.85 -0.75
CA GLN A 66 -16.68 -3.20 -1.57
C GLN A 66 -15.82 -2.26 -0.75
N ALA A 67 -14.51 -2.20 -1.04
CA ALA A 67 -13.59 -1.27 -0.42
C ALA A 67 -12.50 -0.81 -1.39
N SER A 68 -12.09 0.45 -1.28
CA SER A 68 -10.91 0.98 -1.94
C SER A 68 -9.73 0.96 -0.97
N ILE A 69 -8.69 0.17 -1.28
CA ILE A 69 -7.49 0.01 -0.45
C ILE A 69 -6.37 0.90 -0.98
N TRP A 70 -5.79 1.68 -0.06
CA TRP A 70 -4.67 2.58 -0.30
C TRP A 70 -3.50 2.18 0.61
N THR A 71 -2.27 2.19 0.08
CA THR A 71 -1.05 1.81 0.79
C THR A 71 0.04 2.87 0.59
N GLU A 72 1.14 2.79 1.33
CA GLU A 72 2.26 3.73 1.21
C GLU A 72 3.10 3.50 -0.06
N GLY A 73 3.16 2.25 -0.53
CA GLY A 73 3.87 1.91 -1.76
C GLY A 73 3.13 0.91 -2.64
N LYS A 74 3.46 0.93 -3.94
CA LYS A 74 3.03 -0.04 -4.96
C LYS A 74 3.48 -1.47 -4.63
N THR A 75 4.58 -1.61 -3.89
CA THR A 75 5.09 -2.91 -3.44
C THR A 75 4.09 -3.59 -2.51
N ASP A 76 3.42 -2.81 -1.67
CA ASP A 76 2.49 -3.32 -0.68
C ASP A 76 1.26 -3.92 -1.37
N ILE A 77 0.79 -3.25 -2.44
CA ILE A 77 -0.30 -3.74 -3.28
C ILE A 77 0.04 -5.11 -3.88
N LYS A 78 1.26 -5.30 -4.39
CA LYS A 78 1.69 -6.60 -4.94
C LYS A 78 1.64 -7.70 -3.87
N HIS A 79 2.14 -7.43 -2.66
CA HIS A 79 2.09 -8.38 -1.55
C HIS A 79 0.66 -8.68 -1.11
N LEU A 80 -0.19 -7.67 -0.95
CA LEU A 80 -1.59 -7.85 -0.56
C LEU A 80 -2.39 -8.62 -1.62
N LYS A 81 -2.18 -8.34 -2.91
CA LYS A 81 -2.82 -9.10 -3.99
C LYS A 81 -2.37 -10.56 -4.00
N ALA A 82 -1.06 -10.82 -3.84
CA ALA A 82 -0.53 -12.17 -3.77
C ALA A 82 -1.09 -12.94 -2.55
N ALA A 83 -1.12 -12.29 -1.39
CA ALA A 83 -1.69 -12.82 -0.16
C ALA A 83 -3.19 -13.15 -0.31
N LEU A 84 -3.98 -12.23 -0.87
CA LEU A 84 -5.40 -12.45 -1.09
C LEU A 84 -5.66 -13.64 -2.02
N ARG A 85 -4.85 -13.78 -3.08
CA ARG A 85 -4.92 -14.93 -4.00
C ARG A 85 -4.63 -16.23 -3.24
N TRP A 86 -3.54 -16.27 -2.49
CA TRP A 86 -3.13 -17.46 -1.72
C TRP A 86 -4.17 -17.85 -0.66
N LEU A 87 -4.71 -16.87 0.08
CA LEU A 87 -5.73 -17.12 1.12
C LEU A 87 -7.03 -17.66 0.50
N LYS A 88 -7.45 -17.11 -0.65
CA LYS A 88 -8.60 -17.65 -1.41
C LYS A 88 -8.35 -19.08 -1.88
N GLU A 89 -7.15 -19.39 -2.39
CA GLU A 89 -6.75 -20.76 -2.79
C GLU A 89 -6.80 -21.74 -1.60
N LYS A 90 -6.57 -21.27 -0.37
CA LYS A 90 -6.70 -22.07 0.87
C LYS A 90 -8.13 -22.17 1.42
N GLY A 91 -9.11 -21.57 0.75
CA GLY A 91 -10.53 -21.62 1.13
C GLY A 91 -10.97 -20.52 2.10
N GLU A 92 -10.13 -19.52 2.38
CA GLU A 92 -10.53 -18.36 3.19
C GLU A 92 -11.46 -17.45 2.37
N THR A 93 -12.67 -17.21 2.90
CA THR A 93 -13.67 -16.34 2.27
C THR A 93 -13.89 -15.10 3.09
N TYR A 94 -13.50 -13.95 2.56
CA TYR A 94 -13.66 -12.66 3.26
C TYR A 94 -15.00 -11.97 2.94
N ASN A 95 -15.72 -12.38 1.90
CA ASN A 95 -16.89 -11.67 1.35
C ASN A 95 -16.60 -10.17 1.09
N VAL A 96 -15.35 -9.88 0.73
CA VAL A 96 -14.89 -8.52 0.39
C VAL A 96 -14.46 -8.49 -1.07
N GLU A 97 -14.90 -7.47 -1.77
CA GLU A 97 -14.34 -7.05 -3.04
C GLU A 97 -13.43 -5.84 -2.78
N VAL A 98 -12.13 -6.07 -2.92
CA VAL A 98 -11.10 -5.06 -2.70
C VAL A 98 -10.63 -4.52 -4.04
N ASP A 99 -10.77 -3.21 -4.23
CA ASP A 99 -10.08 -2.48 -5.29
C ASP A 99 -8.79 -1.87 -4.72
N PHE A 100 -7.65 -2.22 -5.30
CA PHE A 100 -6.35 -1.69 -4.86
C PHE A 100 -5.99 -0.49 -5.73
N HIS A 101 -5.87 0.68 -5.12
CA HIS A 101 -5.56 1.89 -5.86
C HIS A 101 -4.06 1.95 -6.19
N GLU A 102 -3.68 1.64 -7.43
CA GLU A 102 -2.28 1.55 -7.88
C GLU A 102 -1.61 2.91 -8.15
N TYR A 103 -2.22 4.01 -7.72
CA TYR A 103 -1.77 5.34 -8.09
C TYR A 103 -0.74 5.92 -7.11
N ARG A 104 0.44 6.25 -7.65
CA ARG A 104 1.58 6.99 -7.06
C ARG A 104 1.87 6.66 -5.60
N ASP A 105 2.85 5.75 -5.38
CA ASP A 105 3.62 5.49 -4.15
C ASP A 105 3.57 6.65 -3.13
N PRO A 106 2.46 6.82 -2.39
CA PRO A 106 2.28 7.99 -1.58
C PRO A 106 3.03 7.71 -0.29
N CYS A 107 4.11 8.44 -0.02
CA CYS A 107 4.80 8.24 1.25
C CYS A 107 3.82 8.41 2.42
N SER A 108 4.14 7.82 3.57
CA SER A 108 3.32 7.81 4.78
C SER A 108 2.63 9.16 5.10
N SER A 109 3.37 10.28 4.98
CA SER A 109 2.86 11.64 5.22
C SER A 109 1.80 12.09 4.20
N GLN A 110 1.96 11.71 2.93
CA GLN A 110 1.00 12.01 1.86
C GLN A 110 -0.28 11.20 2.06
N LEU A 111 -0.17 9.89 2.34
CA LEU A 111 -1.34 9.05 2.59
C LEU A 111 -2.15 9.55 3.80
N LEU A 112 -1.49 9.98 4.86
CA LEU A 112 -2.14 10.61 6.01
C LEU A 112 -2.90 11.90 5.62
N GLU A 113 -2.30 12.77 4.81
CA GLU A 113 -2.98 13.98 4.36
C GLU A 113 -4.18 13.64 3.46
N MET A 114 -4.06 12.63 2.61
CA MET A 114 -5.17 12.13 1.80
C MET A 114 -6.34 11.66 2.66
N CYS A 115 -6.10 10.91 3.75
CA CYS A 115 -7.16 10.54 4.69
C CYS A 115 -7.92 11.76 5.24
N LYS A 116 -7.20 12.81 5.65
CA LYS A 116 -7.82 14.06 6.16
C LYS A 116 -8.62 14.81 5.10
N GLN A 117 -8.22 14.70 3.82
CA GLN A 117 -8.92 15.35 2.73
C GLN A 117 -10.16 14.55 2.32
N PHE A 118 -10.02 13.24 2.17
CA PHE A 118 -11.13 12.35 1.80
C PHE A 118 -12.24 12.36 2.83
N CYS A 119 -11.92 12.43 4.13
CA CYS A 119 -12.97 12.43 5.16
C CYS A 119 -13.83 13.72 5.18
N LYS A 120 -13.46 14.77 4.43
CA LYS A 120 -14.30 15.98 4.31
C LYS A 120 -15.59 15.75 3.53
N ASN A 121 -15.64 14.71 2.70
CA ASN A 121 -16.81 14.36 1.91
C ASN A 121 -17.16 12.89 2.10
N LYS A 122 -18.45 12.56 2.07
CA LYS A 122 -18.91 11.17 2.11
C LYS A 122 -18.37 10.42 0.89
N GLN A 123 -17.75 9.28 1.14
CA GLN A 123 -17.29 8.35 0.11
C GLN A 123 -18.39 7.35 -0.23
N ASP A 124 -18.62 7.12 -1.53
CA ASP A 124 -19.60 6.14 -2.02
C ASP A 124 -19.11 4.70 -1.76
N ILE A 125 -17.80 4.49 -1.92
CA ILE A 125 -17.09 3.25 -1.60
C ILE A 125 -16.15 3.57 -0.43
N PRO A 126 -16.16 2.80 0.67
CA PRO A 126 -15.30 3.07 1.80
C PRO A 126 -13.82 2.98 1.41
N ILE A 127 -13.06 3.98 1.83
CA ILE A 127 -11.60 4.07 1.64
C ILE A 127 -10.92 3.53 2.89
N ILE A 128 -9.98 2.61 2.72
CA ILE A 128 -9.18 2.04 3.81
C ILE A 128 -7.70 2.22 3.47
N ALA A 129 -7.03 3.08 4.24
CA ALA A 129 -5.60 3.33 4.11
C ALA A 129 -4.79 2.44 5.07
N ILE A 130 -3.80 1.72 4.55
CA ILE A 130 -2.95 0.78 5.29
C ILE A 130 -1.55 1.35 5.36
N PHE A 131 -1.00 1.42 6.58
CA PHE A 131 0.31 2.00 6.87
C PHE A 131 1.28 0.97 7.45
N ASP A 132 2.56 1.13 7.16
CA ASP A 132 3.64 0.42 7.84
C ASP A 132 3.77 0.93 9.29
N ARG A 133 4.40 0.15 10.17
CA ARG A 133 4.64 0.53 11.59
C ARG A 133 6.00 1.19 11.81
N ASP A 134 6.72 1.55 10.77
CA ASP A 134 8.11 2.03 10.87
C ASP A 134 8.25 3.53 11.16
N GLU A 135 7.15 4.29 11.16
CA GLU A 135 7.11 5.71 11.55
C GLU A 135 6.24 5.96 12.80
N PRO A 136 6.80 5.87 14.03
CA PRO A 136 6.05 6.01 15.28
C PRO A 136 5.29 7.34 15.43
N ASN A 137 5.75 8.41 14.76
CA ASN A 137 5.16 9.74 14.84
C ASN A 137 3.77 9.83 14.21
N ILE A 138 3.51 9.05 13.14
CA ILE A 138 2.21 9.06 12.45
C ILE A 138 1.23 8.03 13.03
N MET A 139 1.74 6.98 13.71
CA MET A 139 0.92 5.88 14.24
C MET A 139 -0.25 6.34 15.11
N LYS A 140 -0.01 7.31 16.01
CA LYS A 140 -1.04 7.89 16.89
C LYS A 140 -2.20 8.55 16.12
N ASN A 141 -1.93 8.98 14.89
CA ASN A 141 -2.91 9.67 14.07
C ASN A 141 -3.67 8.72 13.14
N ILE A 142 -3.16 7.54 12.84
CA ILE A 142 -3.72 6.63 11.81
C ILE A 142 -4.24 5.31 12.37
N HIS A 143 -3.96 5.00 13.65
CA HIS A 143 -4.41 3.78 14.30
C HIS A 143 -5.04 4.09 15.65
N ASP A 144 -6.09 3.33 15.98
CA ASP A 144 -6.70 3.31 17.31
C ASP A 144 -6.63 1.88 17.85
N ASP A 145 -5.82 1.68 18.88
CA ASP A 145 -5.56 0.36 19.47
C ASP A 145 -6.83 -0.30 20.06
N SER A 146 -7.84 0.48 20.44
CA SER A 146 -9.07 -0.05 21.06
C SER A 146 -9.95 -0.80 20.05
N GLN A 147 -9.97 -0.32 18.81
CA GLN A 147 -10.75 -0.90 17.71
C GLN A 147 -9.89 -1.62 16.67
N GLY A 148 -8.58 -1.38 16.64
CA GLY A 148 -7.63 -1.94 15.68
C GLY A 148 -7.60 -1.20 14.33
N PHE A 149 -8.36 -0.13 14.18
CA PHE A 149 -8.37 0.77 13.02
C PHE A 149 -8.90 2.13 13.45
N LYS A 150 -8.57 3.19 12.74
CA LYS A 150 -9.14 4.52 12.94
C LYS A 150 -10.29 4.74 11.97
N ASP A 151 -11.40 5.27 12.49
CA ASP A 151 -12.51 5.81 11.72
C ASP A 151 -12.34 7.33 11.60
N TRP A 152 -12.22 7.83 10.38
CA TRP A 152 -12.12 9.26 10.08
C TRP A 152 -13.46 9.90 9.74
N GLU A 153 -14.56 9.14 9.89
CA GLU A 153 -15.89 9.47 9.42
C GLU A 153 -16.02 9.46 7.89
N ASN A 154 -17.24 9.65 7.39
CA ASN A 154 -17.55 9.80 5.96
C ASN A 154 -17.05 8.65 5.05
N GLY A 155 -16.87 7.45 5.61
CA GLY A 155 -16.43 6.27 4.88
C GLY A 155 -14.91 6.19 4.69
N VAL A 156 -14.13 6.93 5.47
CA VAL A 156 -12.66 6.88 5.43
C VAL A 156 -12.13 6.20 6.69
N TYR A 157 -11.27 5.21 6.49
CA TYR A 157 -10.68 4.40 7.55
C TYR A 157 -9.18 4.29 7.35
N SER A 158 -8.44 4.06 8.43
CA SER A 158 -7.03 3.68 8.32
C SER A 158 -6.60 2.69 9.39
N PHE A 159 -5.54 1.94 9.17
CA PHE A 159 -4.89 1.17 10.22
C PHE A 159 -3.41 0.95 9.92
N ALA A 160 -2.62 0.74 10.96
CA ALA A 160 -1.26 0.25 10.84
C ALA A 160 -1.27 -1.27 10.72
N LEU A 161 -0.42 -1.84 9.85
CA LEU A 161 -0.27 -3.28 9.67
C LEU A 161 -0.20 -3.99 11.03
N PRO A 162 -1.01 -5.03 11.31
CA PRO A 162 -0.88 -5.82 12.53
C PRO A 162 0.53 -6.43 12.63
N ILE A 163 1.00 -6.67 13.86
CA ILE A 163 2.32 -7.27 14.07
C ILE A 163 2.18 -8.80 13.90
N PRO A 164 2.85 -9.42 12.90
CA PRO A 164 2.79 -10.87 12.73
C PRO A 164 3.28 -11.59 13.99
N LYS A 165 2.64 -12.71 14.33
CA LYS A 165 2.95 -13.49 15.56
C LYS A 165 4.40 -13.97 15.65
N HIS A 166 5.07 -14.16 14.51
CA HIS A 166 6.48 -14.55 14.44
C HIS A 166 7.45 -13.37 14.56
N ARG A 167 6.95 -12.14 14.74
CA ARG A 167 7.76 -10.93 14.90
C ARG A 167 7.59 -10.38 16.31
N GLU A 168 8.72 -10.17 16.99
CA GLU A 168 8.77 -9.46 18.28
C GLU A 168 8.91 -7.94 18.09
N ASN A 169 9.39 -7.51 16.92
CA ASN A 169 9.62 -6.12 16.57
C ASN A 169 8.29 -5.35 16.41
N LYS A 170 8.21 -4.16 17.03
CA LYS A 170 7.05 -3.27 16.93
C LYS A 170 7.05 -2.41 15.67
N GLU A 171 8.22 -2.14 15.11
CA GLU A 171 8.41 -1.34 13.91
C GLU A 171 8.64 -2.23 12.70
N ILE A 172 7.57 -2.52 11.96
CA ILE A 172 7.60 -3.43 10.82
C ILE A 172 7.08 -2.74 9.56
N CYS A 173 7.69 -3.07 8.43
CA CYS A 173 7.12 -2.90 7.10
C CYS A 173 6.52 -4.21 6.57
N ILE A 174 5.73 -4.15 5.50
CA ILE A 174 5.01 -5.31 4.95
C ILE A 174 5.89 -6.54 4.65
N GLU A 175 7.16 -6.37 4.25
CA GLU A 175 8.06 -7.50 3.97
C GLU A 175 8.37 -8.33 5.23
N HIS A 176 8.22 -7.77 6.44
CA HIS A 176 8.41 -8.53 7.68
C HIS A 176 7.28 -9.56 7.93
N TYR A 177 6.22 -9.57 7.12
CA TYR A 177 5.20 -10.61 7.18
C TYR A 177 5.72 -11.96 6.70
N TYR A 178 6.75 -11.98 5.86
CA TYR A 178 7.45 -13.20 5.50
C TYR A 178 8.42 -13.60 6.61
N ARG A 179 8.78 -14.88 6.66
CA ARG A 179 9.81 -15.41 7.57
C ARG A 179 11.20 -14.99 7.09
N ASP A 180 12.19 -15.02 7.98
CA ASP A 180 13.56 -14.63 7.61
C ASP A 180 14.12 -15.47 6.48
N SER A 181 13.83 -16.78 6.48
CA SER A 181 14.21 -17.69 5.40
C SER A 181 13.60 -17.32 4.05
N GLU A 182 12.38 -16.75 4.03
CA GLU A 182 11.71 -16.30 2.81
C GLU A 182 12.25 -14.94 2.36
N ILE A 183 12.45 -13.99 3.28
CA ILE A 183 13.07 -12.69 3.01
C ILE A 183 14.47 -12.87 2.41
N GLN A 184 15.24 -13.83 2.92
CA GLN A 184 16.59 -14.12 2.49
C GLN A 184 16.67 -15.01 1.23
N THR A 185 15.55 -15.24 0.54
CA THR A 185 15.53 -16.00 -0.72
C THR A 185 16.40 -15.31 -1.77
N ILE A 186 17.27 -16.09 -2.39
CA ILE A 186 18.24 -15.63 -3.39
C ILE A 186 17.64 -15.73 -4.79
N ASP A 187 17.73 -14.64 -5.57
CA ASP A 187 17.30 -14.59 -6.96
C ASP A 187 18.34 -15.19 -7.93
N ASN A 188 18.00 -15.22 -9.22
CA ASN A 188 18.89 -15.77 -10.25
C ASN A 188 20.23 -15.02 -10.39
N ASP A 189 20.26 -13.73 -10.03
CA ASP A 189 21.45 -12.88 -10.05
C ASP A 189 22.23 -12.94 -8.71
N LYS A 190 21.90 -13.90 -7.85
CA LYS A 190 22.50 -14.10 -6.51
C LYS A 190 22.26 -12.93 -5.55
N ARG A 191 21.19 -12.18 -5.72
CA ARG A 191 20.75 -11.09 -4.84
C ARG A 191 19.64 -11.54 -3.91
N ARG A 192 19.51 -10.88 -2.76
CA ARG A 192 18.39 -11.09 -1.82
C ARG A 192 18.11 -9.85 -0.99
N LEU A 193 16.99 -9.84 -0.27
CA LEU A 193 16.83 -8.87 0.82
C LEU A 193 17.72 -9.30 2.00
N PHE A 194 18.21 -8.30 2.73
CA PHE A 194 18.98 -8.51 3.95
C PHE A 194 18.25 -7.93 5.15
N LEU A 195 18.44 -8.55 6.31
CA LEU A 195 18.00 -8.03 7.59
C LEU A 195 19.11 -7.22 8.23
N SER A 196 18.75 -6.14 8.91
CA SER A 196 19.70 -5.21 9.51
C SER A 196 20.62 -5.84 10.57
N ASP A 197 20.15 -6.86 11.26
CA ASP A 197 20.88 -7.61 12.28
C ASP A 197 21.89 -8.62 11.69
N GLU A 198 21.89 -8.82 10.38
CA GLU A 198 22.94 -9.60 9.70
C GLU A 198 24.28 -8.86 9.66
N PHE A 199 24.31 -7.57 10.00
CA PHE A 199 25.49 -6.73 9.94
C PHE A 199 25.90 -6.20 11.31
N HIS A 200 27.21 -6.09 11.50
CA HIS A 200 27.79 -5.57 12.72
C HIS A 200 27.47 -4.06 12.89
N PRO A 201 26.87 -3.63 14.01
CA PRO A 201 26.26 -2.30 14.19
C PRO A 201 27.23 -1.12 14.09
N LYS A 202 28.54 -1.36 14.18
CA LYS A 202 29.58 -0.31 14.04
C LYS A 202 30.27 -0.32 12.69
N SER A 203 30.52 -1.49 12.11
CA SER A 203 31.41 -1.63 10.95
C SER A 203 30.65 -1.87 9.65
N GLY A 204 29.36 -2.21 9.71
CA GLY A 204 28.57 -2.59 8.54
C GLY A 204 29.04 -3.90 7.90
N LYS A 205 29.99 -4.63 8.51
CA LYS A 205 30.42 -5.94 8.01
C LYS A 205 29.37 -6.99 8.33
N HIS A 206 29.08 -7.87 7.37
CA HIS A 206 28.16 -8.98 7.61
C HIS A 206 28.76 -9.94 8.64
N LEU A 207 27.93 -10.44 9.55
CA LEU A 207 28.38 -11.21 10.72
C LEU A 207 28.92 -12.60 10.36
N SER A 208 28.30 -13.28 9.40
CA SER A 208 28.69 -14.62 8.94
C SER A 208 29.46 -14.65 7.62
N ASN A 209 29.23 -13.69 6.71
CA ASN A 209 29.91 -13.65 5.42
C ASN A 209 30.94 -12.51 5.36
N PRO A 210 32.25 -12.79 5.50
CA PRO A 210 33.27 -11.74 5.56
C PRO A 210 33.46 -10.98 4.23
N GLN A 211 32.89 -11.47 3.13
CA GLN A 211 32.95 -10.82 1.82
C GLN A 211 31.85 -9.77 1.62
N LEU A 212 30.92 -9.65 2.58
CA LEU A 212 29.79 -8.73 2.47
C LEU A 212 29.90 -7.59 3.48
N ASN A 213 29.61 -6.38 3.00
CA ASN A 213 29.43 -5.21 3.85
C ASN A 213 28.27 -4.35 3.37
N THR A 214 27.65 -3.61 4.28
CA THR A 214 26.62 -2.61 3.96
C THR A 214 27.11 -1.20 4.26
N THR A 215 26.68 -0.24 3.44
CA THR A 215 26.81 1.19 3.72
C THR A 215 25.47 1.87 3.95
N ASP A 216 24.37 1.10 3.97
CA ASP A 216 23.06 1.60 4.38
C ASP A 216 23.11 2.05 5.85
N ASN A 217 22.29 3.00 6.30
CA ASN A 217 22.28 3.35 7.73
C ASN A 217 21.30 2.48 8.54
N LYS A 218 20.43 1.71 7.88
CA LYS A 218 19.44 0.83 8.53
C LYS A 218 20.08 -0.21 9.46
N PHE A 219 21.32 -0.67 9.22
CA PHE A 219 22.01 -1.62 10.12
C PHE A 219 22.35 -1.04 11.50
N LYS A 220 22.28 0.28 11.66
CA LYS A 220 22.51 0.96 12.95
C LYS A 220 21.23 1.10 13.77
N SER A 221 20.09 0.70 13.21
CA SER A 221 18.79 0.72 13.88
C SER A 221 18.77 -0.27 15.04
N ASN A 222 18.14 0.12 16.15
CA ASN A 222 17.85 -0.80 17.26
C ASN A 222 16.67 -1.73 16.97
N GLN A 223 15.90 -1.44 15.92
CA GLN A 223 14.81 -2.26 15.41
C GLN A 223 15.26 -2.99 14.15
N LEU A 224 14.73 -4.19 13.92
CA LEU A 224 14.97 -4.97 12.71
C LEU A 224 14.41 -4.22 11.49
N LYS A 225 15.25 -3.99 10.48
CA LYS A 225 14.89 -3.31 9.23
C LYS A 225 15.32 -4.14 8.02
N ILE A 226 14.61 -3.95 6.92
CA ILE A 226 14.95 -4.51 5.61
C ILE A 226 15.98 -3.62 4.91
N ILE A 227 17.09 -4.24 4.51
CA ILE A 227 18.13 -3.65 3.67
C ILE A 227 17.97 -4.21 2.26
N ASP A 228 17.58 -3.34 1.34
CA ASP A 228 17.20 -3.64 -0.05
C ASP A 228 18.13 -2.95 -1.06
N ASN A 229 19.19 -2.32 -0.57
CA ASN A 229 20.22 -1.67 -1.36
C ASN A 229 21.52 -1.57 -0.54
N LYS A 230 22.61 -1.16 -1.19
CA LYS A 230 23.89 -0.81 -0.56
C LYS A 230 24.51 -1.95 0.25
N VAL A 231 24.34 -3.18 -0.19
CA VAL A 231 25.08 -4.34 0.32
C VAL A 231 26.04 -4.76 -0.78
N PHE A 232 27.33 -4.71 -0.50
CA PHE A 232 28.40 -4.89 -1.47
C PHE A 232 29.19 -6.17 -1.21
N ASP A 233 29.59 -6.83 -2.29
CA ASP A 233 30.56 -7.92 -2.28
C ASP A 233 32.02 -7.41 -2.34
N SER A 234 32.98 -8.33 -2.36
CA SER A 234 34.41 -8.03 -2.47
C SER A 234 34.82 -7.29 -3.75
N GLU A 235 33.98 -7.33 -4.78
CA GLU A 235 34.18 -6.67 -6.06
C GLU A 235 33.48 -5.29 -6.12
N ASN A 236 32.81 -4.88 -5.02
CA ASN A 236 31.98 -3.69 -4.90
C ASN A 236 30.68 -3.73 -5.75
N ASN A 237 30.19 -4.91 -6.10
CA ASN A 237 28.88 -5.05 -6.74
C ASN A 237 27.78 -5.03 -5.68
N ASN A 238 26.67 -4.35 -5.93
CA ASN A 238 25.51 -4.41 -5.04
C ASN A 238 24.78 -5.76 -5.20
N VAL A 239 24.72 -6.51 -4.10
CA VAL A 239 24.06 -7.84 -4.02
C VAL A 239 22.71 -7.79 -3.28
N ALA A 240 22.25 -6.61 -2.87
CA ALA A 240 20.90 -6.46 -2.32
C ALA A 240 19.85 -6.44 -3.43
N LEU A 241 18.79 -7.23 -3.25
CA LEU A 241 17.59 -7.22 -4.08
C LEU A 241 16.72 -6.03 -3.66
N SER A 242 16.14 -5.31 -4.61
CA SER A 242 15.22 -4.22 -4.28
C SER A 242 13.88 -4.76 -3.79
N LYS A 243 13.19 -4.01 -2.92
CA LYS A 243 11.82 -4.33 -2.49
C LYS A 243 10.85 -4.50 -3.66
N ASP A 244 10.97 -3.66 -4.69
CA ASP A 244 10.12 -3.74 -5.88
C ASP A 244 10.35 -5.03 -6.67
N ALA A 245 11.61 -5.46 -6.84
CA ALA A 245 11.90 -6.74 -7.50
C ALA A 245 11.39 -7.92 -6.66
N PHE A 246 11.63 -7.90 -5.35
CA PHE A 246 11.13 -8.92 -4.42
C PHE A 246 9.59 -9.04 -4.48
N ALA A 247 8.88 -7.91 -4.41
CA ALA A 247 7.43 -7.87 -4.51
C ALA A 247 6.91 -8.38 -5.86
N THR A 248 7.62 -8.08 -6.95
CA THR A 248 7.30 -8.58 -8.29
C THR A 248 7.46 -10.09 -8.38
N TYR A 249 8.59 -10.63 -7.92
CA TYR A 249 8.85 -12.07 -7.96
C TYR A 249 7.81 -12.88 -7.18
N ILE A 250 7.38 -12.38 -6.02
CA ILE A 250 6.32 -13.01 -5.24
C ILE A 250 4.96 -12.93 -5.97
N TYR A 251 4.62 -11.77 -6.52
CA TYR A 251 3.35 -11.55 -7.21
C TYR A 251 3.20 -12.40 -8.48
N ASP A 252 4.28 -12.48 -9.26
CA ASP A 252 4.36 -13.24 -10.51
C ASP A 252 4.60 -14.75 -10.29
N LYS A 253 4.78 -15.17 -9.03
CA LYS A 253 5.10 -16.56 -8.66
C LYS A 253 6.37 -17.06 -9.38
N GLU A 254 7.41 -16.22 -9.40
CA GLU A 254 8.71 -16.58 -9.97
C GLU A 254 9.31 -17.80 -9.26
N LYS A 255 10.14 -18.57 -9.98
CA LYS A 255 10.75 -19.79 -9.44
C LYS A 255 11.58 -19.46 -8.20
N GLY A 256 11.24 -20.08 -7.07
CA GLY A 256 11.89 -19.84 -5.77
C GLY A 256 11.14 -18.86 -4.87
N PHE A 257 10.20 -18.08 -5.42
CA PHE A 257 9.34 -17.13 -4.70
C PHE A 257 7.86 -17.54 -4.72
N ASN A 258 7.55 -18.72 -5.28
CA ASN A 258 6.20 -19.18 -5.58
C ASN A 258 5.53 -20.02 -4.46
N ASP A 259 6.27 -20.36 -3.40
CA ASP A 259 5.81 -21.21 -2.29
C ASP A 259 5.93 -20.51 -0.93
N PHE A 260 5.76 -19.19 -0.92
CA PHE A 260 5.80 -18.40 0.32
C PHE A 260 4.50 -18.60 1.14
N ASP A 261 4.64 -18.53 2.46
CA ASP A 261 3.56 -18.62 3.43
C ASP A 261 2.95 -17.24 3.70
N PHE A 262 1.69 -17.05 3.27
CA PHE A 262 0.95 -15.79 3.48
C PHE A 262 0.08 -15.81 4.73
N SER A 263 0.24 -16.79 5.64
CA SER A 263 -0.62 -16.92 6.83
C SER A 263 -0.66 -15.66 7.70
N ALA A 264 0.45 -14.92 7.81
CA ALA A 264 0.52 -13.68 8.57
C ALA A 264 -0.39 -12.57 8.01
N PHE A 265 -0.64 -12.56 6.70
CA PHE A 265 -1.49 -11.56 6.04
C PHE A 265 -2.97 -11.72 6.36
N LYS A 266 -3.39 -12.88 6.90
CA LYS A 266 -4.79 -13.13 7.29
C LYS A 266 -5.32 -12.02 8.21
N GLU A 267 -4.51 -11.55 9.16
CA GLU A 267 -4.92 -10.52 10.12
C GLU A 267 -5.26 -9.18 9.43
N VAL A 268 -4.58 -8.85 8.33
CA VAL A 268 -4.88 -7.64 7.53
C VAL A 268 -6.29 -7.72 6.95
N PHE A 269 -6.63 -8.86 6.34
CA PHE A 269 -7.95 -9.05 5.72
C PHE A 269 -9.08 -9.19 6.74
N GLU A 270 -8.81 -9.71 7.94
CA GLU A 270 -9.78 -9.70 9.04
C GLU A 270 -10.08 -8.28 9.52
N ILE A 271 -9.08 -7.39 9.59
CA ILE A 271 -9.30 -5.96 9.90
C ILE A 271 -10.13 -5.29 8.81
N ILE A 272 -9.81 -5.52 7.53
CA ILE A 272 -10.58 -4.99 6.39
C ILE A 272 -12.05 -5.44 6.48
N LYS A 273 -12.27 -6.74 6.71
CA LYS A 273 -13.62 -7.31 6.89
C LYS A 273 -14.35 -6.69 8.08
N LYS A 274 -13.66 -6.48 9.21
CA LYS A 274 -14.22 -5.82 10.39
C LYS A 274 -14.67 -4.39 10.07
N ILE A 275 -13.82 -3.60 9.42
CA ILE A 275 -14.12 -2.23 8.98
C ILE A 275 -15.39 -2.22 8.12
N LEU A 276 -15.46 -3.09 7.12
CA LEU A 276 -16.58 -3.11 6.19
C LEU A 276 -17.89 -3.53 6.85
N ASN A 277 -17.85 -4.54 7.73
CA ASN A 277 -19.02 -4.89 8.52
C ASN A 277 -19.51 -3.72 9.36
N CYS A 278 -18.61 -3.00 10.04
CA CYS A 278 -18.97 -1.80 10.81
C CYS A 278 -19.52 -0.68 9.92
N HIS A 279 -18.92 -0.45 8.75
CA HIS A 279 -19.36 0.58 7.81
C HIS A 279 -20.77 0.30 7.28
N TYR A 280 -20.99 -0.87 6.67
CA TYR A 280 -22.25 -1.20 6.03
C TYR A 280 -23.40 -1.50 7.01
N GLN A 281 -23.10 -1.88 8.26
CA GLN A 281 -24.13 -1.98 9.31
C GLN A 281 -24.72 -0.62 9.70
N ARG A 282 -23.96 0.49 9.56
CA ARG A 282 -24.46 1.84 9.88
C ARG A 282 -25.48 2.38 8.86
N PHE A 283 -25.57 1.75 7.70
CA PHE A 283 -26.46 2.15 6.61
C PHE A 283 -27.60 1.15 6.36
N ARG A 284 -27.76 0.14 7.23
CA ARG A 284 -28.93 -0.73 7.30
C ARG A 284 -29.88 -0.23 8.39
#